data_AF-A0A1K1MAV6-F1
#
_entry.id   AF-A0A1K1MAV6-F1
#
_cell.length_a   1.000
_cell.length_b   1.000
_cell.length_c   1.000
_cell.angle_alpha   90.00
_cell.angle_beta   90.00
_cell.angle_gamma   90.00
#
_symmetry.space_group_name_H-M   'P 1'
#
loop_
_entity.id
_entity.type
_entity.pdbx_description
1 polymer ?
#
loop_
_entity_poly.entity_id
_entity_poly.type
_entity_poly.pdbx_seq_one_letter_code
_entity_poly.pdbx_strand_id
1 'polypeptide(L)'
;MANRATCVFSVLAIGALSLSASSTASGITWPELPKDCFVRSRPATQADAKRGCAVFVIEKGGVIGGMPMDIQIPQYAWHIDQPSAKRTAVILIQAEESSGIKAVGYREVSSHSLGAALLSEMILLGTDKPD
;
A
#
# COMPACT_ATOMS: atom_id res chain seq x y z
N MET A 1 -22.11 -72.94 17.46
CA MET A 1 -22.01 -71.71 18.28
C MET A 1 -21.70 -70.56 17.35
N ALA A 2 -22.68 -69.70 17.10
CA ALA A 2 -22.53 -68.49 16.28
C ALA A 2 -22.13 -67.33 17.18
N ASN A 3 -21.06 -66.60 16.84
CA ASN A 3 -20.72 -65.37 17.55
C ASN A 3 -20.80 -64.20 16.57
N ARG A 4 -21.84 -63.37 16.73
CA ARG A 4 -22.07 -62.13 15.98
C ARG A 4 -21.23 -61.03 16.62
N ALA A 5 -20.33 -60.41 15.86
CA ALA A 5 -19.68 -59.18 16.26
C ALA A 5 -20.55 -57.99 15.81
N THR A 6 -21.09 -57.26 16.78
CA THR A 6 -21.86 -56.03 16.59
C THR A 6 -20.89 -54.86 16.54
N CYS A 7 -20.74 -54.20 15.38
CA CYS A 7 -20.04 -52.92 15.28
C CYS A 7 -20.98 -51.79 15.72
N VAL A 8 -20.63 -51.11 16.82
CA VAL A 8 -21.30 -49.91 17.30
C VAL A 8 -20.76 -48.70 16.52
N PHE A 9 -21.63 -48.03 15.77
CA PHE A 9 -21.32 -46.75 15.12
C PHE A 9 -21.30 -45.65 16.19
N SER A 10 -20.12 -45.12 16.49
CA SER A 10 -19.96 -43.95 17.34
C SER A 10 -20.19 -42.68 16.51
N VAL A 11 -21.26 -41.96 16.81
CA VAL A 11 -21.52 -40.60 16.32
C VAL A 11 -20.99 -39.62 17.37
N LEU A 12 -20.11 -38.70 16.98
CA LEU A 12 -19.92 -37.45 17.72
C LEU A 12 -19.63 -36.32 16.72
N ALA A 13 -20.67 -35.54 16.42
CA ALA A 13 -20.60 -34.40 15.51
C ALA A 13 -20.07 -33.15 16.24
N ILE A 14 -18.87 -32.77 15.85
CA ILE A 14 -18.20 -31.45 15.77
C ILE A 14 -19.00 -30.26 16.37
N GLY A 15 -18.48 -29.71 17.47
CA GLY A 15 -18.90 -28.42 18.02
C GLY A 15 -18.37 -27.24 17.18
N ALA A 16 -19.25 -26.36 16.73
CA ALA A 16 -18.89 -25.12 16.05
C ALA A 16 -18.49 -24.05 17.09
N LEU A 17 -17.18 -23.78 17.19
CA LEU A 17 -16.64 -22.69 18.01
C LEU A 17 -16.66 -21.41 17.17
N SER A 18 -17.65 -20.55 17.41
CA SER A 18 -17.74 -19.23 16.77
C SER A 18 -16.68 -18.30 17.33
N LEU A 19 -15.53 -18.16 16.64
CA LEU A 19 -14.57 -17.10 16.91
C LEU A 19 -15.11 -15.79 16.35
N SER A 20 -15.73 -14.98 17.20
CA SER A 20 -15.96 -13.57 16.92
C SER A 20 -14.61 -12.85 16.92
N ALA A 21 -14.04 -12.60 15.73
CA ALA A 21 -12.89 -11.73 15.59
C ALA A 21 -13.31 -10.30 15.98
N SER A 22 -12.85 -9.85 17.15
CA SER A 22 -13.00 -8.45 17.55
C SER A 22 -12.02 -7.62 16.73
N SER A 23 -12.54 -6.86 15.76
CA SER A 23 -11.77 -5.84 15.07
C SER A 23 -11.52 -4.68 16.02
N THR A 24 -10.36 -4.66 16.66
CA THR A 24 -9.88 -3.45 17.34
C THR A 24 -9.71 -2.38 16.27
N ALA A 25 -10.55 -1.34 16.31
CA ALA A 25 -10.34 -0.11 15.57
C ALA A 25 -9.06 0.56 16.09
N SER A 26 -7.92 0.17 15.53
CA SER A 26 -6.65 0.80 15.82
C SER A 26 -6.62 2.12 15.05
N GLY A 27 -6.60 3.24 15.77
CA GLY A 27 -6.28 4.53 15.16
C GLY A 27 -4.92 4.46 14.47
N ILE A 28 -4.80 5.12 13.31
CA ILE A 28 -3.54 5.18 12.58
C ILE A 28 -2.62 6.18 13.28
N THR A 29 -1.44 5.74 13.68
CA THR A 29 -0.39 6.66 14.15
C THR A 29 0.41 7.14 12.95
N TRP A 30 0.13 8.34 12.48
CA TRP A 30 0.84 8.95 11.36
C TRP A 30 2.27 9.35 11.79
N PRO A 31 3.33 8.89 11.10
CA PRO A 31 4.70 9.30 11.39
C PRO A 31 4.95 10.73 10.89
N GLU A 32 6.08 11.33 11.27
CA GLU A 32 6.56 12.56 10.63
C GLU A 32 6.84 12.33 9.14
N LEU A 33 6.62 13.36 8.32
CA LEU A 33 7.04 13.31 6.92
C LEU A 33 8.58 13.23 6.81
N PRO A 34 9.11 12.42 5.88
CA PRO A 34 10.54 12.27 5.72
C PRO A 34 11.18 13.58 5.26
N LYS A 35 12.36 13.90 5.78
CA LYS A 35 13.12 15.10 5.37
C LYS A 35 14.08 14.82 4.21
N ASP A 36 14.29 13.56 3.90
CA ASP A 36 15.14 13.07 2.82
C ASP A 36 14.53 11.83 2.17
N CYS A 37 15.20 11.32 1.13
CA CYS A 37 14.81 10.11 0.42
C CYS A 37 13.36 10.11 -0.15
N PHE A 38 13.08 11.16 -0.91
CA PHE A 38 11.92 11.29 -1.80
C PHE A 38 12.38 12.02 -3.08
N VAL A 39 11.59 11.95 -4.15
CA VAL A 39 11.83 12.64 -5.41
C VAL A 39 10.76 13.70 -5.64
N ARG A 40 11.20 14.95 -5.82
CA ARG A 40 10.35 16.09 -6.17
C ARG A 40 11.05 17.02 -7.16
N SER A 41 10.27 17.74 -7.96
CA SER A 41 10.76 18.80 -8.87
C SER A 41 11.84 18.35 -9.87
N ARG A 42 12.02 17.04 -10.03
CA ARG A 42 12.89 16.40 -11.01
C ARG A 42 12.36 14.98 -11.27
N PRO A 43 12.70 14.37 -12.41
CA PRO A 43 12.43 12.96 -12.65
C PRO A 43 13.23 12.07 -11.70
N ALA A 44 12.69 10.89 -11.39
CA ALA A 44 13.43 9.86 -10.68
C ALA A 44 14.51 9.25 -11.56
N THR A 45 15.59 8.82 -10.91
CA THR A 45 16.72 8.13 -11.53
C THR A 45 16.78 6.70 -11.03
N GLN A 46 17.56 5.87 -11.73
CA GLN A 46 17.84 4.51 -11.27
C GLN A 46 18.52 4.48 -9.88
N ALA A 47 19.28 5.52 -9.53
CA ALA A 47 19.91 5.64 -8.21
C ALA A 47 18.87 5.90 -7.11
N ASP A 48 17.84 6.69 -7.39
CA ASP A 48 16.74 6.92 -6.45
C ASP A 48 15.96 5.63 -6.16
N ALA A 49 15.64 4.88 -7.23
CA ALA A 49 14.96 3.60 -7.12
C ALA A 49 15.79 2.57 -6.33
N LYS A 50 17.10 2.47 -6.62
CA LYS A 50 18.01 1.59 -5.88
C LYS A 50 18.12 1.94 -4.40
N ARG A 51 17.98 3.21 -4.04
CA ARG A 51 17.97 3.68 -2.65
C ARG A 51 16.61 3.60 -1.97
N GLY A 52 15.54 3.27 -2.70
CA GLY A 52 14.17 3.31 -2.19
C GLY A 52 13.62 4.73 -1.97
N CYS A 53 14.22 5.74 -2.60
CA CYS A 53 13.74 7.12 -2.57
C CYS A 53 12.74 7.41 -3.71
N ALA A 54 12.68 6.51 -4.68
CA ALA A 54 11.66 6.41 -5.72
C ALA A 54 11.22 4.94 -5.81
N VAL A 55 10.00 4.70 -6.29
CA VAL A 55 9.47 3.33 -6.47
C VAL A 55 9.64 2.86 -7.91
N PHE A 56 9.63 3.80 -8.86
CA PHE A 56 9.81 3.49 -10.28
C PHE A 56 10.68 4.55 -10.98
N VAL A 57 11.14 4.21 -12.18
CA VAL A 57 11.79 5.13 -13.12
C VAL A 57 11.02 5.06 -14.43
N ILE A 58 10.62 6.21 -14.97
CA ILE A 58 10.03 6.27 -16.31
C ILE A 58 11.16 6.52 -17.30
N GLU A 59 11.45 5.52 -18.14
CA GLU A 59 12.47 5.62 -19.17
C GLU A 59 12.04 4.96 -20.48
N LYS A 60 12.62 5.44 -21.59
CA LYS A 60 12.45 4.84 -22.92
C LYS A 60 13.81 4.77 -23.60
N GLY A 61 14.34 3.56 -23.75
CA GLY A 61 15.65 3.35 -24.36
C GLY A 61 16.80 3.95 -23.55
N GLY A 62 16.73 3.88 -22.21
CA GLY A 62 17.75 4.43 -21.29
C GLY A 62 17.72 5.96 -21.14
N VAL A 63 16.78 6.65 -21.80
CA VAL A 63 16.53 8.07 -21.62
C VAL A 63 15.39 8.25 -20.62
N ILE A 64 15.64 9.02 -19.56
CA ILE A 64 14.65 9.39 -18.57
C ILE A 64 13.54 10.21 -19.25
N GLY A 65 12.31 9.74 -19.12
CA GLY A 65 11.12 10.31 -19.77
C GLY A 65 10.03 10.77 -18.80
N GLY A 66 10.19 10.56 -17.49
CA GLY A 66 9.25 11.05 -16.49
C GLY A 66 9.31 12.57 -16.36
N MET A 67 8.16 13.21 -16.18
CA MET A 67 8.07 14.63 -15.87
C MET A 67 7.56 14.79 -14.43
N PRO A 68 8.25 15.55 -13.56
CA PRO A 68 7.77 15.76 -12.20
C PRO A 68 6.43 16.49 -12.20
N MET A 69 5.53 16.06 -11.32
CA MET A 69 4.23 16.70 -11.16
C MET A 69 4.30 17.87 -10.15
N ASP A 70 3.49 18.91 -10.36
CA ASP A 70 3.36 20.04 -9.43
C ASP A 70 2.41 19.69 -8.28
N ILE A 71 2.84 18.79 -7.40
CA ILE A 71 2.18 18.45 -6.14
C ILE A 71 3.20 18.43 -5.01
N GLN A 72 2.77 18.68 -3.78
CA GLN A 72 3.66 18.65 -2.62
C GLN A 72 4.19 17.23 -2.37
N ILE A 73 5.50 17.09 -2.23
CA ILE A 73 6.15 15.83 -1.85
C ILE A 73 7.27 16.13 -0.85
N PRO A 74 7.35 15.37 0.26
CA PRO A 74 6.43 14.31 0.65
C PRO A 74 5.08 14.86 1.16
N GLN A 75 4.02 14.04 1.12
CA GLN A 75 2.71 14.37 1.72
C GLN A 75 1.96 13.11 2.16
N TYR A 76 1.03 13.25 3.10
CA TYR A 76 0.15 12.17 3.53
C TYR A 76 -0.94 11.89 2.49
N ALA A 77 -1.35 10.63 2.37
CA ALA A 77 -2.48 10.25 1.53
C ALA A 77 -3.15 8.95 2.01
N TRP A 78 -4.33 8.70 1.46
CA TRP A 78 -4.91 7.36 1.38
C TRP A 78 -4.70 6.78 -0.01
N HIS A 79 -4.12 5.60 -0.09
CA HIS A 79 -4.22 4.74 -1.28
C HIS A 79 -5.55 3.98 -1.23
N ILE A 80 -6.33 4.07 -2.32
CA ILE A 80 -7.62 3.42 -2.48
C ILE A 80 -7.44 2.24 -3.45
N ASP A 81 -7.53 1.03 -2.91
CA ASP A 81 -7.58 -0.17 -3.75
C ASP A 81 -8.93 -0.22 -4.48
N GLN A 82 -8.93 0.03 -5.79
CA GLN A 82 -10.17 0.15 -6.58
C GLN A 82 -11.10 -1.07 -6.46
N PRO A 83 -10.62 -2.33 -6.51
CA PRO A 83 -11.49 -3.50 -6.39
C PRO A 83 -12.17 -3.65 -5.02
N SER A 84 -11.47 -3.34 -3.92
CA SER A 84 -11.98 -3.56 -2.56
C SER A 84 -12.47 -2.31 -1.84
N ALA A 85 -12.24 -1.12 -2.42
CA ALA A 85 -12.38 0.18 -1.77
C ALA A 85 -11.59 0.32 -0.45
N LYS A 86 -10.64 -0.58 -0.19
CA LYS A 86 -9.82 -0.55 1.02
C LYS A 86 -8.92 0.69 0.98
N ARG A 87 -8.93 1.43 2.09
CA ARG A 87 -8.02 2.55 2.31
C ARG A 87 -6.78 2.08 3.03
N THR A 88 -5.62 2.43 2.50
CA THR A 88 -4.32 2.20 3.13
C THR A 88 -3.64 3.54 3.34
N ALA A 89 -3.21 3.81 4.58
CA ALA A 89 -2.48 5.05 4.91
C ALA A 89 -1.08 4.99 4.31
N VAL A 90 -0.72 6.03 3.56
CA VAL A 90 0.57 6.10 2.86
C VAL A 90 1.17 7.50 2.94
N ILE A 91 2.47 7.58 2.67
CA ILE A 91 3.19 8.83 2.42
C ILE A 91 3.65 8.81 0.96
N LEU A 92 3.24 9.80 0.17
CA LEU A 92 3.74 9.97 -1.19
C LEU A 92 5.20 10.43 -1.13
N ILE A 93 6.06 9.77 -1.89
CA ILE A 93 7.49 10.06 -1.98
C ILE A 93 7.95 10.35 -3.42
N GLN A 94 7.07 10.15 -4.40
CA GLN A 94 7.34 10.39 -5.82
C GLN A 94 6.01 10.66 -6.54
N ALA A 95 6.00 11.60 -7.49
CA ALA A 95 4.89 11.79 -8.44
C ALA A 95 5.41 12.31 -9.77
N GLU A 96 5.15 11.53 -10.81
CA GLU A 96 5.62 11.81 -12.16
C GLU A 96 4.53 11.46 -13.17
N GLU A 97 4.56 12.16 -14.29
CA GLU A 97 3.71 11.85 -15.42
C GLU A 97 4.52 11.56 -16.68
N SER A 98 3.95 10.71 -17.54
CA SER A 98 4.44 10.49 -18.90
C SER A 98 3.29 10.06 -19.77
N SER A 99 3.19 10.64 -20.96
CA SER A 99 2.15 10.30 -21.95
C SER A 99 0.72 10.37 -21.38
N GLY A 100 0.47 11.32 -20.47
CA GLY A 100 -0.83 11.52 -19.82
C GLY A 100 -1.13 10.57 -18.66
N ILE A 101 -0.26 9.60 -18.37
CA ILE A 101 -0.38 8.73 -17.20
C ILE A 101 0.29 9.41 -16.01
N LYS A 102 -0.47 9.62 -14.93
CA LYS A 102 -0.01 10.22 -13.67
C LYS A 102 0.20 9.13 -12.64
N ALA A 103 1.46 8.83 -12.33
CA ALA A 103 1.83 7.77 -11.41
C ALA A 103 2.48 8.35 -10.15
N VAL A 104 2.26 7.69 -9.02
CA VAL A 104 2.85 8.06 -7.74
C VAL A 104 3.56 6.87 -7.11
N GLY A 105 4.67 7.15 -6.44
CA GLY A 105 5.35 6.21 -5.55
C GLY A 105 5.07 6.60 -4.12
N TYR A 106 4.77 5.61 -3.27
CA TYR A 106 4.42 5.82 -1.88
C TYR A 106 5.08 4.80 -0.96
N ARG A 107 5.07 5.14 0.34
CA ARG A 107 5.43 4.25 1.44
C ARG A 107 4.22 4.02 2.32
N GLU A 108 3.85 2.77 2.57
CA GLU A 108 2.78 2.45 3.51
C GLU A 108 3.17 2.78 4.95
N VAL A 109 2.25 3.37 5.71
CA VAL A 109 2.50 3.75 7.11
C VAL A 109 2.66 2.53 8.01
N SER A 110 1.84 1.49 7.83
CA SER A 110 1.85 0.32 8.70
C SER A 110 3.01 -0.64 8.43
N SER A 111 3.31 -0.88 7.16
CA SER A 111 4.28 -1.91 6.74
C SER A 111 5.65 -1.34 6.35
N HIS A 112 5.74 -0.03 6.11
CA HIS A 112 6.88 0.64 5.48
C HIS A 112 7.21 0.16 4.06
N SER A 113 6.35 -0.65 3.46
CA SER A 113 6.52 -1.16 2.11
C SER A 113 6.40 -0.04 1.10
N LEU A 114 7.17 -0.14 0.01
CA LEU A 114 7.07 0.76 -1.13
C LEU A 114 6.02 0.23 -2.10
N GLY A 115 5.23 1.13 -2.67
CA GLY A 115 4.21 0.80 -3.67
C GLY A 115 4.07 1.91 -4.71
N ALA A 116 3.51 1.55 -5.85
CA ALA A 116 3.18 2.47 -6.92
C ALA A 116 1.70 2.33 -7.29
N ALA A 117 1.09 3.44 -7.70
CA ALA A 117 -0.30 3.50 -8.12
C ALA A 117 -0.52 4.70 -9.05
N LEU A 118 -1.71 4.79 -9.64
CA LEU A 118 -2.14 5.99 -10.33
C LEU A 118 -2.49 7.09 -9.33
N LEU A 119 -2.28 8.36 -9.69
CA LEU A 119 -2.72 9.48 -8.85
C LEU A 119 -4.23 9.44 -8.58
N SER A 120 -5.03 8.93 -9.52
CA SER A 120 -6.48 8.76 -9.36
C SER A 120 -6.89 7.78 -8.25
N GLU A 121 -5.94 6.98 -7.75
CA GLU A 121 -6.14 6.04 -6.65
C GLU A 121 -5.71 6.65 -5.30
N MET A 122 -5.42 7.96 -5.26
CA MET A 122 -4.99 8.67 -4.06
C MET A 122 -6.02 9.68 -3.59
N ILE A 123 -6.24 9.72 -2.27
CA ILE A 123 -6.82 10.87 -1.59
C ILE A 123 -5.68 11.61 -0.89
N LEU A 124 -5.30 12.76 -1.43
CA LEU A 124 -4.23 13.59 -0.88
C LEU A 124 -4.71 14.31 0.39
N LEU A 125 -3.91 14.23 1.46
CA LEU A 125 -4.22 14.83 2.76
C LEU A 125 -3.36 16.05 3.08
N GLY A 126 -2.31 16.30 2.29
CA GLY A 126 -1.39 17.43 2.49
C GLY A 126 -0.24 17.10 3.42
N THR A 127 0.41 18.15 3.93
CA THR A 127 1.66 18.04 4.71
C THR A 127 1.45 18.05 6.22
N ASP A 128 0.27 18.46 6.66
CA ASP A 128 -0.09 18.46 8.07
C ASP A 128 -0.49 17.05 8.50
N LYS A 129 -0.06 16.65 9.69
CA LYS A 129 -0.35 15.31 10.20
C LYS A 129 -1.88 15.16 10.36
N PRO A 130 -2.51 14.12 9.78
CA PRO A 130 -3.94 13.91 9.93
C PRO A 130 -4.30 13.55 11.39
N ASP A 131 -5.46 14.02 11.83
CA ASP A 131 -6.05 13.70 13.13
C ASP A 131 -6.54 12.24 13.23
#